data_AF-A0A7S3WUE4-F1
#
_entry.id   AF-A0A7S3WUE4-F1
#
_cell.length_a   1.000
_cell.length_b   1.000
_cell.length_c   1.000
_cell.angle_alpha   90.00
_cell.angle_beta   90.00
_cell.angle_gamma   90.00
#
_symmetry.space_group_name_H-M   'P 1'
#
loop_
_entity.id
_entity.type
_entity.pdbx_description
1 polymer ?
#
loop_
_entity_poly.entity_id
_entity_poly.type
_entity_poly.pdbx_seq_one_letter_code
_entity_poly.pdbx_strand_id
1 'polypeptide(L)'
;AVVRWCSCNIFSTQDHAAAAVARDSAAVFAWKGETLEEYWWCTDKMLDWGSAPLDIIVDDGGDATLLIHEGYKAEIQFEKTGAIPDPSTTDNAEMKLVLSTIAAHLKTNPKRWHKIVESCVGVSEETTTGVKRLYEMQKAGELLFPAINVNDSVTKCKFDNLYGCRHSLPDGIMRATDVMIASKVVFVAGFGDVGKGSAMAMKAAGARVIVSEIDPICALQAAMDGFQVAPIEDCVSEADIFITTTGNKDIIMVKHMEKMKNNAI
;
A
#
# COMPACT_ATOMS: atom_id res chain seq x y z
N ALA A 1 -18.25 -16.56 8.01
CA ALA A 1 -18.19 -16.02 6.63
C ALA A 1 -17.54 -17.06 5.74
N VAL A 2 -17.94 -17.13 4.46
CA VAL A 2 -17.11 -17.79 3.44
C VAL A 2 -16.09 -16.74 3.00
N VAL A 3 -14.83 -17.12 2.81
CA VAL A 3 -13.74 -16.15 2.58
C VAL A 3 -12.90 -16.58 1.38
N ARG A 4 -12.54 -15.58 0.56
CA ARG A 4 -11.49 -15.64 -0.47
C ARG A 4 -10.48 -14.55 -0.16
N TRP A 5 -9.19 -14.82 -0.34
CA TRP A 5 -8.13 -13.92 0.09
C TRP A 5 -6.99 -13.87 -0.93
N CYS A 6 -6.40 -12.69 -1.09
CA CYS A 6 -5.10 -12.47 -1.73
C CYS A 6 -4.26 -11.53 -0.87
N SER A 7 -2.96 -11.48 -1.12
CA SER A 7 -2.09 -10.48 -0.49
C SER A 7 -2.29 -9.11 -1.14
N CYS A 8 -2.01 -8.03 -0.40
CA CYS A 8 -1.94 -6.64 -0.91
C CYS A 8 -0.49 -6.24 -1.28
N ASN A 9 0.47 -7.16 -1.18
CA ASN A 9 1.85 -6.90 -1.56
C ASN A 9 2.59 -8.20 -1.97
N ILE A 10 3.37 -8.10 -3.04
CA ILE A 10 4.11 -9.22 -3.64
C ILE A 10 5.13 -9.90 -2.71
N PHE A 11 5.57 -9.23 -1.64
CA PHE A 11 6.55 -9.77 -0.70
C PHE A 11 6.03 -9.96 0.73
N SER A 12 4.79 -9.57 1.04
CA SER A 12 4.30 -9.62 2.43
C SER A 12 3.81 -11.00 2.87
N THR A 13 3.44 -11.87 1.92
CA THR A 13 2.93 -13.21 2.24
C THR A 13 3.92 -14.01 3.09
N GLN A 14 3.39 -14.68 4.10
CA GLN A 14 4.06 -15.75 4.81
C GLN A 14 3.49 -17.08 4.31
N ASP A 15 4.25 -17.81 3.50
CA ASP A 15 3.73 -18.98 2.76
C ASP A 15 3.16 -20.08 3.68
N HIS A 16 3.74 -20.26 4.87
CA HIS A 16 3.24 -21.21 5.86
C HIS A 16 1.88 -20.78 6.44
N ALA A 17 1.64 -19.49 6.61
CA ALA A 17 0.34 -18.96 7.02
C ALA A 17 -0.68 -19.12 5.89
N ALA A 18 -0.31 -18.74 4.65
CA ALA A 18 -1.16 -18.92 3.47
C ALA A 18 -1.57 -20.40 3.29
N ALA A 19 -0.61 -21.33 3.41
CA ALA A 19 -0.87 -22.76 3.28
C ALA A 19 -1.80 -23.30 4.38
N ALA A 20 -1.62 -22.87 5.63
CA ALA A 20 -2.49 -23.29 6.72
C ALA A 20 -3.94 -22.79 6.53
N VAL A 21 -4.11 -21.51 6.14
CA VAL A 21 -5.43 -20.93 5.87
C VAL A 21 -6.09 -21.58 4.65
N ALA A 22 -5.32 -21.83 3.59
CA ALA A 22 -5.81 -22.52 2.39
C ALA A 22 -6.31 -23.94 2.68
N ARG A 23 -5.61 -24.66 3.57
CA ARG A 23 -5.97 -26.03 3.96
C ARG A 23 -7.25 -26.08 4.77
N ASP A 24 -7.40 -25.16 5.74
CA ASP A 24 -8.37 -25.35 6.82
C ASP A 24 -9.54 -24.38 6.79
N SER A 25 -9.43 -23.22 6.12
CA SER A 25 -10.29 -22.07 6.44
C SER A 25 -10.85 -21.27 5.26
N ALA A 26 -10.06 -20.97 4.22
CA ALA A 26 -10.47 -20.05 3.15
C ALA A 26 -9.77 -20.35 1.82
N ALA A 27 -10.31 -19.86 0.71
CA ALA A 27 -9.57 -19.87 -0.55
C ALA A 27 -8.49 -18.78 -0.50
N VAL A 28 -7.23 -19.14 -0.78
CA VAL A 28 -6.09 -18.21 -0.72
C VAL A 28 -5.34 -18.22 -2.05
N PHE A 29 -5.11 -17.04 -2.60
CA PHE A 29 -4.31 -16.78 -3.80
C PHE A 29 -3.20 -15.81 -3.40
N ALA A 30 -2.14 -16.34 -2.77
CA ALA A 30 -1.04 -15.53 -2.29
C ALA A 30 0.21 -16.41 -2.10
N TRP A 31 1.37 -15.91 -2.52
CA TRP A 31 2.69 -16.44 -2.15
C TRP A 31 3.71 -15.31 -2.02
N LYS A 32 4.85 -15.59 -1.38
CA LYS A 32 5.94 -14.62 -1.26
C LYS A 32 6.74 -14.60 -2.55
N GLY A 33 6.98 -13.40 -3.07
CA GLY A 33 7.79 -13.20 -4.28
C GLY A 33 7.00 -13.29 -5.58
N GLU A 34 5.72 -12.90 -5.55
CA GLU A 34 4.89 -12.77 -6.75
C GLU A 34 5.51 -11.80 -7.76
N THR A 35 5.27 -12.04 -9.05
CA THR A 35 5.37 -10.98 -10.06
C THR A 35 4.15 -10.05 -9.99
N LEU A 36 4.20 -8.87 -10.61
CA LEU A 36 3.03 -7.99 -10.67
C LEU A 36 1.87 -8.61 -11.47
N GLU A 37 2.17 -9.42 -12.49
CA GLU A 37 1.15 -10.17 -13.23
C GLU A 37 0.45 -11.19 -12.33
N GLU A 38 1.20 -11.91 -11.51
CA GLU A 38 0.67 -12.87 -10.53
C GLU A 38 -0.17 -12.16 -9.46
N TYR A 39 0.28 -11.01 -8.96
CA TYR A 39 -0.45 -10.18 -8.01
C TYR A 39 -1.84 -9.79 -8.51
N TRP A 40 -1.93 -9.20 -9.71
CA TRP A 40 -3.22 -8.79 -10.28
C TRP A 40 -4.09 -10.00 -10.65
N TRP A 41 -3.49 -11.14 -11.01
CA TRP A 41 -4.21 -12.39 -11.16
C TRP A 41 -4.78 -12.89 -9.82
N CYS A 42 -4.02 -12.83 -8.74
CA CYS A 42 -4.45 -13.20 -7.39
C CYS A 42 -5.62 -12.32 -6.92
N THR A 43 -5.53 -11.00 -7.13
CA THR A 43 -6.63 -10.05 -6.86
C THR A 43 -7.87 -10.38 -7.67
N ASP A 44 -7.72 -10.66 -8.98
CA ASP A 44 -8.80 -11.10 -9.84
C ASP A 44 -9.48 -12.38 -9.34
N LYS A 45 -8.68 -13.38 -8.90
CA LYS A 45 -9.19 -14.64 -8.34
C LYS A 45 -9.86 -14.47 -6.99
N MET A 46 -9.35 -13.60 -6.13
CA MET A 46 -9.98 -13.30 -4.85
C MET A 46 -11.38 -12.71 -5.06
N LEU A 47 -11.55 -11.83 -6.05
CA LEU A 47 -12.84 -11.20 -6.39
C LEU A 47 -13.77 -12.08 -7.24
N ASP A 48 -13.28 -13.19 -7.81
CA ASP A 48 -14.09 -14.11 -8.61
C ASP A 48 -14.83 -15.14 -7.74
N TRP A 49 -16.10 -14.87 -7.46
CA TRP A 49 -17.02 -15.74 -6.73
C TRP A 49 -17.91 -16.60 -7.65
N GLY A 50 -17.65 -16.59 -8.96
CA GLY A 50 -18.50 -17.25 -9.95
C GLY A 50 -19.91 -16.68 -9.95
N SER A 51 -20.91 -17.50 -9.59
CA SER A 51 -22.31 -17.06 -9.49
C SER A 51 -22.72 -16.56 -8.10
N ALA A 52 -21.86 -16.71 -7.09
CA ALA A 52 -22.15 -16.24 -5.74
C ALA A 52 -21.88 -14.73 -5.62
N PRO A 53 -22.64 -14.01 -4.77
CA PRO A 53 -22.38 -12.59 -4.53
C PRO A 53 -21.09 -12.37 -3.74
N LEU A 54 -20.49 -11.20 -3.92
CA LEU A 54 -19.42 -10.68 -3.07
C LEU A 54 -20.04 -9.61 -2.18
N ASP A 55 -20.25 -9.92 -0.90
CA ASP A 55 -20.99 -9.05 0.01
C ASP A 55 -20.12 -8.00 0.70
N ILE A 56 -18.91 -8.37 1.14
CA ILE A 56 -18.03 -7.51 1.96
C ILE A 56 -16.60 -7.60 1.44
N ILE A 57 -15.93 -6.44 1.38
CA ILE A 57 -14.51 -6.32 1.05
C ILE A 57 -13.75 -5.89 2.30
N VAL A 58 -12.61 -6.55 2.54
CA VAL A 58 -11.56 -6.06 3.43
C VAL A 58 -10.39 -5.71 2.54
N ASP A 59 -9.97 -4.45 2.54
CA ASP A 59 -8.95 -3.92 1.65
C ASP A 59 -7.83 -3.24 2.45
N ASP A 60 -6.62 -3.32 1.93
CA ASP A 60 -5.42 -2.69 2.49
C ASP A 60 -4.64 -2.06 1.34
N GLY A 61 -4.72 -0.73 1.25
CA GLY A 61 -4.12 0.05 0.17
C GLY A 61 -5.11 0.39 -0.96
N GLY A 62 -6.24 -0.31 -1.05
CA GLY A 62 -7.35 0.03 -1.94
C GLY A 62 -7.26 -0.56 -3.35
N ASP A 63 -6.43 -1.59 -3.58
CA ASP A 63 -6.22 -2.15 -4.92
C ASP A 63 -7.39 -3.01 -5.40
N ALA A 64 -8.03 -3.76 -4.50
CA ALA A 64 -9.24 -4.51 -4.84
C ALA A 64 -10.38 -3.52 -5.17
N THR A 65 -10.51 -2.47 -4.36
CA THR A 65 -11.46 -1.38 -4.59
C THR A 65 -11.20 -0.69 -5.93
N LEU A 66 -9.94 -0.37 -6.25
CA LEU A 66 -9.54 0.23 -7.53
C LEU A 66 -9.94 -0.66 -8.71
N LEU A 67 -9.64 -1.96 -8.65
CA LEU A 67 -9.95 -2.88 -9.73
C LEU A 67 -11.45 -2.96 -10.01
N ILE A 68 -12.28 -2.95 -8.95
CA ILE A 68 -13.74 -2.94 -9.10
C ILE A 68 -14.22 -1.63 -9.75
N HIS A 69 -13.72 -0.49 -9.29
CA HIS A 69 -14.14 0.82 -9.82
C HIS A 69 -13.73 1.00 -11.29
N GLU A 70 -12.50 0.65 -11.64
CA GLU A 70 -12.00 0.73 -13.03
C GLU A 70 -12.68 -0.32 -13.93
N GLY A 71 -12.92 -1.52 -13.41
CA GLY A 71 -13.69 -2.55 -14.10
C GLY A 71 -15.13 -2.11 -14.40
N TYR A 72 -15.80 -1.48 -13.44
CA TYR A 72 -17.15 -0.94 -13.61
C TYR A 72 -17.20 0.16 -14.67
N LYS A 73 -16.23 1.10 -14.65
CA LYS A 73 -16.07 2.14 -15.68
C LYS A 73 -15.87 1.52 -17.07
N ALA A 74 -15.03 0.49 -17.18
CA ALA A 74 -14.77 -0.21 -18.43
C ALA A 74 -16.01 -0.93 -18.97
N GLU A 75 -16.81 -1.57 -18.11
CA GLU A 75 -18.06 -2.21 -18.53
C GLU A 75 -19.09 -1.21 -19.07
N ILE A 76 -19.21 -0.03 -18.45
CA ILE A 76 -20.06 1.06 -18.96
C ILE A 76 -19.60 1.49 -20.36
N GLN A 77 -18.29 1.66 -20.55
CA GLN A 77 -17.73 2.09 -21.83
C GLN A 77 -17.90 1.02 -22.91
N PHE A 78 -17.72 -0.24 -22.56
CA PHE A 78 -17.92 -1.39 -23.45
C PHE A 78 -19.37 -1.51 -23.88
N GLU A 79 -20.34 -1.34 -22.98
CA GLU A 79 -21.76 -1.35 -23.34
C GLU A 79 -22.13 -0.22 -24.31
N LYS A 80 -21.55 0.97 -24.13
CA LYS A 80 -21.83 2.14 -24.99
C LYS A 80 -21.21 2.04 -26.38
N THR A 81 -19.99 1.49 -26.48
CA THR A 81 -19.14 1.65 -27.69
C THR A 81 -18.49 0.37 -28.18
N GLY A 82 -18.55 -0.72 -27.41
CA GLY A 82 -17.77 -1.94 -27.64
C GLY A 82 -16.26 -1.78 -27.37
N ALA A 83 -15.81 -0.62 -26.87
CA ALA A 83 -14.40 -0.37 -26.60
C ALA A 83 -13.90 -1.20 -25.41
N ILE A 84 -12.72 -1.78 -25.57
CA ILE A 84 -12.02 -2.58 -24.55
C ILE A 84 -10.85 -1.74 -24.04
N PRO A 85 -10.55 -1.75 -22.72
CA PRO A 85 -9.38 -1.07 -22.18
C PRO A 85 -8.10 -1.47 -22.92
N ASP A 86 -7.32 -0.47 -23.35
CA ASP A 86 -6.05 -0.67 -24.04
C ASP A 86 -4.87 -0.31 -23.11
N PRO A 87 -4.03 -1.28 -22.72
CA PRO A 87 -2.83 -1.04 -21.93
C PRO A 87 -1.84 -0.02 -22.53
N SER A 88 -1.91 0.26 -23.83
CA SER A 88 -1.05 1.26 -24.47
C SER A 88 -1.37 2.71 -24.06
N THR A 89 -2.53 2.94 -23.41
CA THR A 89 -3.00 4.29 -23.03
C THR A 89 -2.33 4.88 -21.79
N THR A 90 -1.47 4.12 -21.11
CA THR A 90 -0.76 4.54 -19.91
C THR A 90 0.71 4.17 -20.00
N ASP A 91 1.59 5.00 -19.43
CA ASP A 91 3.02 4.68 -19.28
C ASP A 91 3.33 3.95 -17.96
N ASN A 92 2.36 3.89 -17.02
CA ASN A 92 2.54 3.18 -15.77
C ASN A 92 2.45 1.66 -16.00
N ALA A 93 3.56 0.95 -15.77
CA ALA A 93 3.69 -0.47 -16.04
C ALA A 93 2.66 -1.34 -15.30
N GLU A 94 2.32 -1.01 -14.06
CA GLU A 94 1.34 -1.75 -13.27
C GLU A 94 -0.09 -1.48 -13.74
N MET A 95 -0.40 -0.22 -14.08
CA MET A 95 -1.71 0.13 -14.65
C MET A 95 -1.98 -0.60 -15.97
N LYS A 96 -0.94 -0.91 -16.77
CA LYS A 96 -1.08 -1.78 -17.95
C LYS A 96 -1.63 -3.16 -17.59
N LEU A 97 -1.20 -3.73 -16.46
CA LEU A 97 -1.64 -5.03 -15.97
C LEU A 97 -3.07 -4.98 -15.46
N VAL A 98 -3.45 -3.91 -14.76
CA VAL A 98 -4.86 -3.65 -14.36
C VAL A 98 -5.77 -3.61 -15.58
N LEU A 99 -5.43 -2.80 -16.59
CA LEU A 99 -6.21 -2.70 -17.82
C LEU A 99 -6.29 -4.04 -18.57
N SER A 100 -5.19 -4.78 -18.61
CA SER A 100 -5.14 -6.12 -19.22
C SER A 100 -6.05 -7.11 -18.49
N THR A 101 -6.06 -7.07 -17.16
CA THR A 101 -6.89 -7.93 -16.31
C THR A 101 -8.38 -7.64 -16.55
N ILE A 102 -8.77 -6.37 -16.61
CA ILE A 102 -10.15 -5.97 -16.92
C ILE A 102 -10.54 -6.42 -18.34
N ALA A 103 -9.66 -6.18 -19.32
CA ALA A 103 -9.91 -6.51 -20.73
C ALA A 103 -10.11 -8.02 -20.96
N ALA A 104 -9.42 -8.88 -20.19
CA ALA A 104 -9.46 -10.33 -20.34
C ALA A 104 -10.86 -10.93 -20.16
N HIS A 105 -11.69 -10.34 -19.30
CA HIS A 105 -13.01 -10.85 -18.96
C HIS A 105 -14.16 -10.14 -19.67
N LEU A 106 -13.90 -8.95 -20.23
CA LEU A 106 -14.96 -8.07 -20.74
C LEU A 106 -15.80 -8.70 -21.86
N LYS A 107 -15.21 -9.56 -22.69
CA LYS A 107 -15.92 -10.26 -23.77
C LYS A 107 -16.75 -11.45 -23.28
N THR A 108 -16.33 -12.12 -22.22
CA THR A 108 -16.95 -13.36 -21.73
C THR A 108 -17.93 -13.11 -20.58
N ASN A 109 -17.70 -12.07 -19.79
CA ASN A 109 -18.56 -11.65 -18.69
C ASN A 109 -18.61 -10.10 -18.60
N PRO A 110 -19.30 -9.42 -19.53
CA PRO A 110 -19.32 -7.95 -19.65
C PRO A 110 -20.08 -7.21 -18.52
N LYS A 111 -20.60 -7.94 -17.53
CA LYS A 111 -21.39 -7.41 -16.41
C LYS A 111 -20.89 -7.97 -15.08
N ARG A 112 -19.64 -8.42 -15.03
CA ARG A 112 -19.01 -8.95 -13.82
C ARG A 112 -18.96 -7.89 -12.73
N TRP A 113 -18.41 -6.72 -13.05
CA TRP A 113 -18.20 -5.65 -12.09
C TRP A 113 -19.52 -4.98 -11.69
N HIS A 114 -20.47 -4.83 -12.62
CA HIS A 114 -21.84 -4.38 -12.28
C HIS A 114 -22.48 -5.28 -11.22
N LYS A 115 -22.39 -6.62 -11.35
CA LYS A 115 -22.93 -7.57 -10.36
C LYS A 115 -22.22 -7.48 -9.01
N ILE A 116 -20.90 -7.30 -9.01
CA ILE A 116 -20.13 -7.12 -7.76
C ILE A 116 -20.60 -5.83 -7.07
N VAL A 117 -20.71 -4.72 -7.80
CA VAL A 117 -21.15 -3.43 -7.24
C VAL A 117 -22.58 -3.50 -6.71
N GLU A 118 -23.49 -4.20 -7.40
CA GLU A 118 -24.88 -4.38 -6.96
C GLU A 118 -25.00 -5.19 -5.66
N SER A 119 -24.11 -6.18 -5.46
CA SER A 119 -24.14 -7.05 -4.27
C SER A 119 -23.27 -6.56 -3.11
N CYS A 120 -22.26 -5.74 -3.37
CA CYS A 120 -21.32 -5.26 -2.37
C CYS A 120 -22.01 -4.34 -1.34
N VAL A 121 -22.05 -4.78 -0.09
CA VAL A 121 -22.55 -4.01 1.05
C VAL A 121 -21.57 -2.89 1.41
N GLY A 122 -20.26 -3.11 1.24
CA GLY A 122 -19.24 -2.11 1.45
C GLY A 122 -17.83 -2.68 1.64
N VAL A 123 -16.88 -1.75 1.81
CA VAL A 123 -15.46 -2.04 2.06
C VAL A 123 -15.01 -1.48 3.42
N SER A 124 -14.17 -2.23 4.13
CA SER A 124 -13.40 -1.72 5.27
C SER A 124 -11.93 -1.59 4.88
N GLU A 125 -11.38 -0.38 4.96
CA GLU A 125 -10.03 -0.06 4.47
C GLU A 125 -9.05 0.17 5.62
N GLU A 126 -7.92 -0.56 5.56
CA GLU A 126 -6.94 -0.67 6.63
C GLU A 126 -5.96 0.49 6.73
N THR A 127 -5.52 1.07 5.60
CA THR A 127 -4.33 1.94 5.59
C THR A 127 -4.58 3.37 5.11
N THR A 128 -3.73 4.30 5.55
CA THR A 128 -3.84 5.73 5.22
C THR A 128 -3.91 5.98 3.71
N THR A 129 -3.13 5.23 2.92
CA THR A 129 -3.11 5.34 1.45
C THR A 129 -4.44 4.92 0.82
N GLY A 130 -5.02 3.80 1.24
CA GLY A 130 -6.32 3.35 0.72
C GLY A 130 -7.44 4.29 1.13
N VAL A 131 -7.44 4.78 2.38
CA VAL A 131 -8.39 5.79 2.86
C VAL A 131 -8.31 7.08 2.03
N LYS A 132 -7.11 7.52 1.65
CA LYS A 132 -6.94 8.67 0.76
C LYS A 132 -7.64 8.43 -0.59
N ARG A 133 -7.45 7.26 -1.20
CA ARG A 133 -8.12 6.87 -2.47
C ARG A 133 -9.64 6.87 -2.32
N LEU A 134 -10.16 6.36 -1.21
CA LEU A 134 -11.61 6.38 -0.90
C LEU A 134 -12.15 7.81 -0.83
N TYR A 135 -11.45 8.72 -0.13
CA TYR A 135 -11.85 10.13 -0.06
C TYR A 135 -11.75 10.85 -1.41
N GLU A 136 -10.78 10.51 -2.25
CA GLU A 136 -10.67 11.03 -3.62
C GLU A 136 -11.89 10.61 -4.46
N MET A 137 -12.26 9.32 -4.43
CA MET A 137 -13.46 8.82 -5.11
C MET A 137 -14.75 9.42 -4.53
N GLN A 138 -14.85 9.56 -3.21
CA GLN A 138 -16.01 10.19 -2.56
C GLN A 138 -16.17 11.65 -3.02
N LYS A 139 -15.09 12.43 -3.04
CA LYS A 139 -15.11 13.83 -3.50
C LYS A 139 -15.46 13.95 -4.97
N ALA A 140 -15.03 13.00 -5.80
CA ALA A 140 -15.37 12.93 -7.21
C ALA A 140 -16.80 12.42 -7.48
N GLY A 141 -17.50 11.90 -6.47
CA GLY A 141 -18.81 11.24 -6.63
C GLY A 141 -18.73 9.89 -7.35
N GLU A 142 -17.55 9.26 -7.34
CA GLU A 142 -17.27 8.00 -8.05
C GLU A 142 -17.32 6.77 -7.13
N LEU A 143 -17.38 6.96 -5.81
CA LEU A 143 -17.42 5.85 -4.84
C LEU A 143 -18.71 5.02 -5.01
N LEU A 144 -18.55 3.75 -5.37
CA LEU A 144 -19.67 2.88 -5.80
C LEU A 144 -20.43 2.22 -4.64
N PHE A 145 -19.81 2.07 -3.47
CA PHE A 145 -20.40 1.43 -2.29
C PHE A 145 -19.86 2.06 -1.00
N PRO A 146 -20.54 1.89 0.15
CA PRO A 146 -20.08 2.42 1.44
C PRO A 146 -18.67 1.95 1.78
N ALA A 147 -17.91 2.83 2.43
CA ALA A 147 -16.57 2.54 2.90
C ALA A 147 -16.39 2.94 4.37
N ILE A 148 -15.78 2.06 5.16
CA ILE A 148 -15.39 2.31 6.54
C ILE A 148 -13.88 2.53 6.57
N ASN A 149 -13.50 3.72 7.03
CA ASN A 149 -12.12 4.06 7.34
C ASN A 149 -11.74 3.39 8.67
N VAL A 150 -11.08 2.23 8.59
CA VAL A 150 -10.58 1.53 9.79
C VAL A 150 -9.32 2.20 10.29
N ASN A 151 -8.47 2.69 9.38
CA ASN A 151 -7.19 3.30 9.71
C ASN A 151 -7.28 4.38 10.79
N ASP A 152 -8.27 5.27 10.68
CA ASP A 152 -8.41 6.43 11.58
C ASP A 152 -9.08 6.10 12.92
N SER A 153 -9.42 4.83 13.15
CA SER A 153 -9.73 4.36 14.49
C SER A 153 -8.53 4.61 15.40
N VAL A 154 -8.75 5.18 16.58
CA VAL A 154 -7.68 5.51 17.53
C VAL A 154 -6.83 4.28 17.87
N THR A 155 -7.46 3.12 18.04
CA THR A 155 -6.81 1.84 18.33
C THR A 155 -6.08 1.23 17.12
N LYS A 156 -6.17 1.85 15.94
CA LYS A 156 -5.42 1.50 14.74
C LYS A 156 -4.30 2.51 14.54
N CYS A 157 -4.58 3.74 14.08
CA CYS A 157 -3.52 4.70 13.72
C CYS A 157 -2.54 5.02 14.87
N LYS A 158 -3.01 5.08 16.12
CA LYS A 158 -2.13 5.38 17.28
C LYS A 158 -1.46 4.16 17.90
N PHE A 159 -1.72 2.97 17.37
CA PHE A 159 -1.12 1.73 17.87
C PHE A 159 -0.38 0.98 16.78
N ASP A 160 -1.07 0.58 15.72
CA ASP A 160 -0.51 -0.15 14.59
C ASP A 160 0.57 0.68 13.88
N ASN A 161 0.18 1.81 13.30
CA ASN A 161 1.10 2.63 12.51
C ASN A 161 2.28 3.14 13.37
N LEU A 162 2.06 3.34 14.66
CA LEU A 162 3.06 3.87 15.59
C LEU A 162 3.96 2.76 16.17
N TYR A 163 3.39 1.86 16.98
CA TYR A 163 4.14 0.83 17.70
C TYR A 163 4.47 -0.38 16.83
N GLY A 164 3.61 -0.71 15.86
CA GLY A 164 3.89 -1.74 14.87
C GLY A 164 5.15 -1.40 14.08
N CYS A 165 5.21 -0.21 13.48
CA CYS A 165 6.41 0.25 12.77
C CYS A 165 7.62 0.43 13.70
N ARG A 166 7.41 0.82 14.96
CA ARG A 166 8.50 0.87 15.95
C ARG A 166 9.15 -0.51 16.18
N HIS A 167 8.40 -1.58 16.03
CA HIS A 167 8.88 -2.96 16.14
C HIS A 167 9.42 -3.49 14.81
N SER A 168 8.64 -3.41 13.74
CA SER A 168 8.93 -4.10 12.48
C SER A 168 9.98 -3.41 11.61
N LEU A 169 10.15 -2.08 11.72
CA LEU A 169 11.19 -1.38 10.97
C LEU A 169 12.62 -1.88 11.29
N PRO A 170 13.09 -1.85 12.56
CA PRO A 170 14.42 -2.36 12.88
C PRO A 170 14.55 -3.84 12.56
N ASP A 171 13.49 -4.64 12.76
CA ASP A 171 13.49 -6.07 12.40
C ASP A 171 13.73 -6.28 10.89
N GLY A 172 13.03 -5.52 10.04
CA GLY A 172 13.21 -5.57 8.59
C GLY A 172 14.63 -5.19 8.16
N ILE A 173 15.16 -4.08 8.68
CA ILE A 173 16.53 -3.63 8.37
C ILE A 173 17.56 -4.68 8.81
N MET A 174 17.42 -5.22 10.03
CA MET A 174 18.34 -6.22 10.57
C MET A 174 18.32 -7.50 9.74
N ARG A 175 17.14 -8.07 9.44
CA ARG A 175 17.06 -9.29 8.64
C ARG A 175 17.56 -9.11 7.21
N ALA A 176 17.38 -7.93 6.63
CA ALA A 176 17.77 -7.67 5.25
C ALA A 176 19.28 -7.41 5.08
N THR A 177 19.95 -6.88 6.11
CA THR A 177 21.30 -6.32 5.94
C THR A 177 22.30 -6.65 7.05
N ASP A 178 21.83 -7.13 8.20
CA ASP A 178 22.60 -7.30 9.44
C ASP A 178 23.37 -6.02 9.89
N VAL A 179 23.00 -4.85 9.35
CA VAL A 179 23.73 -3.61 9.63
C VAL A 179 23.58 -3.21 11.09
N MET A 180 24.69 -2.80 11.71
CA MET A 180 24.64 -2.17 13.03
C MET A 180 23.98 -0.79 12.92
N ILE A 181 22.76 -0.63 13.44
CA ILE A 181 22.01 0.64 13.44
C ILE A 181 22.65 1.68 14.38
N ALA A 182 23.20 1.24 15.51
CA ALA A 182 23.87 2.13 16.44
C ALA A 182 24.99 2.91 15.75
N SER A 183 25.14 4.19 16.14
CA SER A 183 26.05 5.19 15.59
C SER A 183 25.82 5.62 14.13
N LYS A 184 24.85 5.03 13.42
CA LYS A 184 24.49 5.44 12.06
C LYS A 184 23.66 6.71 12.03
N VAL A 185 23.72 7.39 10.89
CA VAL A 185 22.85 8.51 10.56
C VAL A 185 21.65 7.96 9.79
N VAL A 186 20.45 8.15 10.33
CA VAL A 186 19.22 7.63 9.73
C VAL A 186 18.33 8.79 9.32
N PHE A 187 17.99 8.86 8.03
CA PHE A 187 17.07 9.82 7.47
C PHE A 187 15.65 9.23 7.42
N VAL A 188 14.69 9.92 8.01
CA VAL A 188 13.27 9.54 7.99
C VAL A 188 12.48 10.65 7.30
N ALA A 189 11.95 10.37 6.11
CA ALA A 189 11.05 11.27 5.41
C ALA A 189 9.61 11.06 5.88
N GLY A 190 9.01 12.10 6.45
CA GLY A 190 7.70 12.07 7.10
C GLY A 190 7.80 11.76 8.60
N PHE A 191 6.96 12.43 9.36
CA PHE A 191 6.83 12.35 10.81
C PHE A 191 5.35 12.29 11.23
N GLY A 192 4.51 11.67 10.39
CA GLY A 192 3.19 11.16 10.77
C GLY A 192 3.31 9.97 11.73
N ASP A 193 2.24 9.17 11.90
CA ASP A 193 2.25 8.07 12.88
C ASP A 193 3.34 7.01 12.57
N VAL A 194 3.52 6.64 11.30
CA VAL A 194 4.58 5.73 10.83
C VAL A 194 5.97 6.33 11.04
N GLY A 195 6.15 7.60 10.66
CA GLY A 195 7.43 8.31 10.80
C GLY A 195 7.86 8.45 12.26
N LYS A 196 6.92 8.74 13.17
CA LYS A 196 7.14 8.79 14.61
C LYS A 196 7.63 7.43 15.14
N GLY A 197 6.92 6.35 14.81
CA GLY A 197 7.28 4.98 15.22
C GLY A 197 8.68 4.61 14.76
N SER A 198 8.94 4.88 13.48
CA SER A 198 10.21 4.65 12.80
C SER A 198 11.37 5.42 13.46
N ALA A 199 11.25 6.73 13.60
CA ALA A 199 12.27 7.59 14.19
C ALA A 199 12.58 7.22 15.64
N MET A 200 11.56 6.90 16.44
CA MET A 200 11.73 6.44 17.82
C MET A 200 12.49 5.12 17.90
N ALA A 201 12.21 4.17 17.00
CA ALA A 201 12.93 2.89 16.96
C ALA A 201 14.42 3.09 16.64
N MET A 202 14.70 3.89 15.62
CA MET A 202 16.08 4.18 15.20
C MET A 202 16.87 4.91 16.28
N LYS A 203 16.26 5.89 16.95
CA LYS A 203 16.85 6.57 18.12
C LYS A 203 17.14 5.59 19.25
N ALA A 204 16.18 4.73 19.58
CA ALA A 204 16.34 3.73 20.63
C ALA A 204 17.43 2.71 20.32
N ALA A 205 17.67 2.41 19.04
CA ALA A 205 18.77 1.58 18.56
C ALA A 205 20.14 2.32 18.53
N GLY A 206 20.20 3.59 18.94
CA GLY A 206 21.43 4.37 19.05
C GLY A 206 21.84 5.10 17.77
N ALA A 207 20.93 5.27 16.79
CA ALA A 207 21.18 6.09 15.61
C ALA A 207 21.00 7.59 15.88
N ARG A 208 21.72 8.42 15.11
CA ARG A 208 21.41 9.85 14.95
C ARG A 208 20.32 9.97 13.88
N VAL A 209 19.12 10.37 14.28
CA VAL A 209 17.97 10.46 13.36
C VAL A 209 17.78 11.90 12.87
N ILE A 210 17.63 12.04 11.55
CA ILE A 210 17.25 13.27 10.87
C ILE A 210 15.86 13.06 10.25
N VAL A 211 14.97 14.01 10.44
CA VAL A 211 13.60 13.97 9.93
C VAL A 211 13.44 15.01 8.83
N SER A 212 12.73 14.66 7.76
CA SER A 212 12.26 15.63 6.77
C SER A 212 10.75 15.73 6.81
N GLU A 213 10.22 16.95 6.86
CA GLU A 213 8.78 17.20 6.97
C GLU A 213 8.35 18.42 6.17
N ILE A 214 7.13 18.33 5.65
CA ILE A 214 6.44 19.43 4.98
C ILE A 214 5.41 20.10 5.91
N ASP A 215 4.91 19.37 6.92
CA ASP A 215 3.96 19.90 7.89
C ASP A 215 4.72 20.52 9.08
N PRO A 216 4.55 21.83 9.35
CA PRO A 216 5.26 22.50 10.43
C PRO A 216 4.91 21.97 11.82
N ILE A 217 3.72 21.40 12.02
CA ILE A 217 3.31 20.78 13.28
C ILE A 217 4.11 19.49 13.50
N CYS A 218 4.18 18.63 12.49
CA CYS A 218 4.95 17.39 12.55
C CYS A 218 6.46 17.68 12.69
N ALA A 219 6.97 18.67 11.97
CA ALA A 219 8.36 19.13 12.10
C ALA A 219 8.67 19.61 13.53
N LEU A 220 7.80 20.42 14.12
CA LEU A 220 7.99 20.91 15.49
C LEU A 220 7.95 19.77 16.51
N GLN A 221 7.07 18.78 16.33
CA GLN A 221 7.05 17.57 17.16
C GLN A 221 8.37 16.81 17.06
N ALA A 222 8.91 16.62 15.85
CA ALA A 222 10.20 15.95 15.65
C ALA A 222 11.33 16.69 16.37
N ALA A 223 11.38 18.01 16.23
CA ALA A 223 12.36 18.84 16.94
C ALA A 223 12.23 18.73 18.46
N MET A 224 11.00 18.64 18.98
CA MET A 224 10.76 18.49 20.42
C MET A 224 11.14 17.13 20.97
N ASP A 225 11.07 16.09 20.15
CA ASP A 225 11.61 14.76 20.46
C ASP A 225 13.14 14.69 20.29
N GLY A 226 13.79 15.79 19.95
CA GLY A 226 15.25 15.91 19.83
C GLY A 226 15.80 15.41 18.49
N PHE A 227 14.97 15.34 17.45
CA PHE A 227 15.40 15.03 16.10
C PHE A 227 15.81 16.31 15.36
N GLN A 228 16.90 16.22 14.58
CA GLN A 228 17.21 17.27 13.61
C GLN A 228 16.15 17.25 12.51
N VAL A 229 15.60 18.40 12.13
CA VAL A 229 14.70 18.54 10.99
C VAL A 229 15.45 19.19 9.83
N ALA A 230 15.55 18.52 8.70
CA ALA A 230 16.28 19.00 7.52
C ALA A 230 15.69 18.45 6.20
N PRO A 231 15.85 19.18 5.08
CA PRO A 231 15.60 18.62 3.76
C PRO A 231 16.62 17.52 3.41
N ILE A 232 16.26 16.62 2.49
CA ILE A 232 17.16 15.53 2.08
C ILE A 232 18.46 16.06 1.46
N GLU A 233 18.39 17.19 0.76
CA GLU A 233 19.53 17.83 0.10
C GLU A 233 20.68 18.17 1.07
N ASP A 234 20.36 18.44 2.33
CA ASP A 234 21.34 18.80 3.36
C ASP A 234 22.04 17.59 3.98
N CYS A 235 21.48 16.39 3.81
CA CYS A 235 21.95 15.19 4.53
C CYS A 235 22.13 13.93 3.66
N VAL A 236 21.81 13.99 2.37
CA VAL A 236 21.84 12.82 1.45
C VAL A 236 23.21 12.13 1.36
N SER A 237 24.31 12.87 1.50
CA SER A 237 25.66 12.31 1.41
C SER A 237 26.18 11.75 2.74
N GLU A 238 25.53 12.08 3.86
CA GLU A 238 25.94 11.64 5.20
C GLU A 238 25.07 10.55 5.82
N ALA A 239 23.82 10.41 5.38
CA ALA A 239 22.91 9.39 5.91
C ALA A 239 23.29 7.98 5.43
N ASP A 240 23.22 7.02 6.35
CA ASP A 240 23.49 5.59 6.13
C ASP A 240 22.22 4.82 5.76
N ILE A 241 21.08 5.22 6.29
CA ILE A 241 19.79 4.55 6.12
C ILE A 241 18.72 5.59 5.80
N PHE A 242 17.94 5.37 4.76
CA PHE A 242 16.87 6.23 4.29
C PHE A 242 15.52 5.51 4.38
N ILE A 243 14.57 6.08 5.13
CA ILE A 243 13.25 5.49 5.36
C ILE A 243 12.19 6.49 4.90
N THR A 244 11.33 6.08 3.98
CA THR A 244 10.20 6.89 3.49
C THR A 244 8.90 6.47 4.18
N THR A 245 8.21 7.42 4.81
CA THR A 245 6.99 7.17 5.61
C THR A 245 5.85 8.14 5.28
N THR A 246 5.94 8.83 4.14
CA THR A 246 5.08 9.97 3.79
C THR A 246 3.73 9.56 3.20
N GLY A 247 3.61 8.35 2.64
CA GLY A 247 2.47 7.99 1.78
C GLY A 247 2.37 8.85 0.51
N ASN A 248 3.47 9.50 0.11
CA ASN A 248 3.54 10.39 -1.03
C ASN A 248 4.65 9.95 -2.01
N LYS A 249 4.60 10.45 -3.23
CA LYS A 249 5.54 10.11 -4.30
C LYS A 249 6.72 11.08 -4.37
N ASP A 250 7.73 10.69 -5.13
CA ASP A 250 8.85 11.54 -5.53
C ASP A 250 9.69 12.10 -4.35
N ILE A 251 9.84 11.30 -3.29
CA ILE A 251 10.56 11.68 -2.07
C ILE A 251 12.08 11.51 -2.24
N ILE A 252 12.52 10.32 -2.62
CA ILE A 252 13.93 10.00 -2.89
C ILE A 252 14.06 9.73 -4.39
N MET A 253 14.66 10.69 -5.08
CA MET A 253 14.81 10.68 -6.54
C MET A 253 16.16 10.07 -6.94
N VAL A 254 16.30 9.72 -8.23
CA VAL A 254 17.59 9.26 -8.80
C VAL A 254 18.74 10.22 -8.49
N LYS A 255 18.51 11.54 -8.66
CA LYS A 255 19.48 12.60 -8.31
C LYS A 255 19.90 12.63 -6.83
N HIS A 256 19.10 12.04 -5.93
CA HIS A 256 19.45 11.87 -4.51
C HIS A 256 20.28 10.61 -4.33
N MET A 257 19.84 9.48 -4.91
CA MET A 257 20.55 8.20 -4.85
C MET A 257 21.98 8.30 -5.39
N GLU A 258 22.20 9.06 -6.47
CA GLU A 258 23.54 9.32 -7.03
C GLU A 258 24.52 9.99 -6.05
N LYS A 259 24.01 10.64 -5.00
CA LYS A 259 24.79 11.36 -4.00
C LYS A 259 24.94 10.58 -2.69
N MET A 260 24.27 9.44 -2.56
CA MET A 260 24.38 8.59 -1.39
C MET A 260 25.77 7.98 -1.33
N LYS A 261 26.28 7.78 -0.10
CA LYS A 261 27.54 7.07 0.09
C LYS A 261 27.40 5.60 -0.31
N ASN A 262 28.55 4.99 -0.61
CA ASN A 262 28.63 3.57 -0.91
C ASN A 262 27.96 2.73 0.20
N ASN A 263 27.09 1.80 -0.21
CA ASN A 263 26.29 0.92 0.67
C ASN A 263 25.29 1.63 1.59
N ALA A 264 24.83 2.84 1.26
CA ALA A 264 23.64 3.39 1.89
C ALA A 264 22.43 2.46 1.66
N ILE A 265 21.54 2.38 2.66
CA ILE A 265 20.32 1.54 2.66
C ILE A 265 19.10 2.42 2.42
#